data_AF-A0A9Q9MYL5-F1
#
_entry.id   AF-A0A9Q9MYL5-F1
#
_cell.length_a   1.000
_cell.length_b   1.000
_cell.length_c   1.000
_cell.angle_alpha   90.00
_cell.angle_beta   90.00
_cell.angle_gamma   90.00
#
_symmetry.space_group_name_H-M   'P 1'
#
loop_
_entity.id
_entity.type
_entity.pdbx_description
1 polymer ?
#
loop_
_entity_poly.entity_id
_entity_poly.type
_entity_poly.pdbx_seq_one_letter_code
_entity_poly.pdbx_strand_id
1 'polypeptide(L)'
;MNNDGLTLNQLAERNAALVTELEKLRTERDRLAADNIYLLNGAARELNTSWMFHKTMLGAQAALVCLDQGYQAAAREWLEGTTDEAGAEIPDDISVGELHEWFDSQMVSNDGKSGFLTRAEAEEAIKMACPATSAYLAGIKADGVEEWVSSRDGRWNGTTEEALKFAAQLRKGASE
;
A
#
# COMPACT_ATOMS: atom_id res chain seq x y z
N MET A 1 22.48 -30.61 30.42
CA MET A 1 21.21 -29.89 30.21
C MET A 1 20.59 -29.67 31.58
N ASN A 2 20.74 -28.48 32.15
CA ASN A 2 20.07 -28.13 33.41
C ASN A 2 18.57 -28.00 33.09
N ASN A 3 17.79 -29.02 33.45
CA ASN A 3 16.37 -28.81 33.67
C ASN A 3 16.26 -28.22 35.08
N ASP A 4 16.13 -26.90 35.16
CA ASP A 4 15.68 -26.27 36.39
C ASP A 4 14.38 -26.96 36.80
N GLY A 5 14.41 -27.59 37.98
CA GLY A 5 13.31 -28.38 38.53
C GLY A 5 12.12 -27.49 38.86
N LEU A 6 11.39 -27.06 37.82
CA LEU A 6 10.13 -26.34 37.96
C LEU A 6 9.12 -27.29 38.58
N THR A 7 8.46 -26.81 39.62
CA THR A 7 7.30 -27.49 40.19
C THR A 7 6.18 -27.58 39.14
N LEU A 8 5.27 -28.55 39.31
CA LEU A 8 4.09 -28.69 38.45
C LEU A 8 3.31 -27.38 38.27
N ASN A 9 3.23 -26.55 39.32
CA ASN A 9 2.57 -25.26 39.28
C ASN A 9 3.32 -24.25 38.40
N GLN A 10 4.65 -24.18 38.51
CA GLN A 10 5.46 -23.30 37.66
C GLN A 10 5.45 -23.73 36.19
N LEU A 11 5.38 -25.03 35.92
CA LEU A 11 5.18 -25.55 34.56
C LEU A 11 3.79 -25.18 34.02
N ALA A 12 2.75 -25.26 34.84
CA ALA A 12 1.39 -24.88 34.46
C ALA A 12 1.31 -23.37 34.16
N GLU A 13 1.91 -22.52 34.98
CA GLU A 13 1.99 -21.07 34.75
C GLU A 13 2.74 -20.73 33.47
N ARG A 14 3.90 -21.37 33.23
CA ARG A 14 4.67 -21.17 32.00
C ARG A 14 3.88 -21.62 30.76
N ASN A 15 3.21 -22.77 30.84
CA ASN A 15 2.38 -23.25 29.74
C ASN A 15 1.20 -22.31 29.48
N ALA A 16 0.56 -21.78 30.52
CA ALA A 16 -0.51 -20.79 30.36
C ALA A 16 0.00 -19.52 29.64
N ALA A 17 1.16 -19.00 30.05
CA ALA A 17 1.79 -17.85 29.39
C ALA A 17 2.12 -18.12 27.91
N LEU A 18 2.73 -19.28 27.62
CA LEU A 18 3.07 -19.69 26.25
C LEU A 18 1.84 -19.86 25.36
N VAL A 19 0.74 -20.41 25.90
CA VAL A 19 -0.52 -20.56 25.15
C VAL A 19 -1.09 -19.18 24.81
N THR A 20 -1.12 -18.25 25.76
CA THR A 20 -1.58 -16.87 25.51
C THR A 20 -0.72 -16.17 24.44
N GLU A 21 0.60 -16.34 24.50
CA GLU A 21 1.51 -15.77 23.51
C GLU A 21 1.31 -16.38 22.12
N LEU A 22 1.12 -17.71 22.02
CA LEU A 22 0.81 -18.39 20.77
C LEU A 22 -0.50 -17.91 20.15
N GLU A 23 -1.54 -17.69 20.95
CA GLU A 23 -2.83 -17.17 20.48
C GLU A 23 -2.70 -15.74 19.94
N LYS A 24 -1.92 -14.90 20.63
CA LYS A 24 -1.59 -13.54 20.17
C LYS A 24 -0.86 -13.57 18.83
N LEU A 25 0.21 -14.36 18.71
CA LEU A 25 1.00 -14.49 17.48
C LEU A 25 0.18 -15.04 16.32
N ARG A 26 -0.72 -16.01 16.59
CA ARG A 26 -1.64 -16.53 15.57
C ARG A 26 -2.54 -15.44 15.02
N THR A 27 -3.09 -14.61 15.90
CA THR A 27 -3.98 -13.49 15.54
C THR A 27 -3.24 -12.43 14.72
N GLU A 28 -2.02 -12.07 15.12
CA GLU A 28 -1.18 -11.12 14.37
C GLU A 28 -0.82 -11.65 12.98
N ARG A 29 -0.43 -12.93 12.89
CA ARG A 29 -0.13 -13.59 11.62
C ARG A 29 -1.34 -13.65 10.70
N ASP A 30 -2.54 -13.92 11.22
CA ASP A 30 -3.77 -13.91 10.41
C ASP A 30 -4.10 -12.51 9.88
N ARG A 31 -3.88 -11.45 10.68
CA ARG A 31 -4.04 -10.05 10.23
C ARG A 31 -3.03 -9.67 9.15
N LEU A 32 -1.75 -10.00 9.33
CA LEU A 32 -0.72 -9.74 8.31
C LEU A 32 -0.97 -10.52 7.02
N ALA A 33 -1.46 -11.76 7.12
CA ALA A 33 -1.83 -12.54 5.95
C ALA A 33 -2.99 -11.87 5.18
N ALA A 34 -3.98 -11.31 5.88
CA ALA A 34 -5.07 -10.57 5.26
C ALA A 34 -4.58 -9.30 4.54
N ASP A 35 -3.74 -8.49 5.19
CA ASP A 35 -3.11 -7.30 4.58
C ASP A 35 -2.30 -7.68 3.32
N ASN A 36 -1.51 -8.76 3.38
CA ASN A 36 -0.73 -9.23 2.23
C ASN A 36 -1.61 -9.65 1.05
N ILE A 37 -2.72 -10.33 1.29
CA ILE A 37 -3.69 -10.68 0.23
C ILE A 37 -4.26 -9.42 -0.40
N TYR A 38 -4.62 -8.41 0.42
CA TYR A 38 -5.12 -7.13 -0.06
C TYR A 38 -4.08 -6.40 -0.93
N LEU A 39 -2.84 -6.30 -0.46
CA LEU A 39 -1.73 -5.66 -1.19
C LEU A 39 -1.41 -6.36 -2.51
N LEU A 40 -1.36 -7.70 -2.52
CA LEU A 40 -1.10 -8.46 -3.73
C LEU A 40 -2.18 -8.23 -4.79
N ASN A 41 -3.45 -8.24 -4.39
CA ASN A 41 -4.56 -7.95 -5.30
C ASN A 41 -4.50 -6.50 -5.81
N GLY A 42 -4.19 -5.53 -4.93
CA GLY A 42 -3.99 -4.13 -5.31
C GLY A 42 -2.86 -3.97 -6.33
N ALA A 43 -1.68 -4.53 -6.05
CA ALA A 43 -0.53 -4.48 -6.93
C ALA A 43 -0.80 -5.14 -8.29
N ALA A 44 -1.51 -6.28 -8.31
CA ALA A 44 -1.91 -6.94 -9.55
C ALA A 44 -2.86 -6.06 -10.38
N ARG A 45 -3.80 -5.38 -9.74
CA ARG A 45 -4.72 -4.44 -10.40
C ARG A 45 -3.96 -3.25 -11.01
N GLU A 46 -3.08 -2.62 -10.24
CA GLU A 46 -2.28 -1.48 -10.72
C GLU A 46 -1.33 -1.90 -11.86
N LEU A 47 -0.73 -3.10 -11.79
CA LEU A 47 0.09 -3.64 -12.87
C LEU A 47 -0.73 -3.88 -14.13
N ASN A 48 -1.94 -4.43 -14.01
CA ASN A 48 -2.85 -4.62 -15.13
C ASN A 48 -3.23 -3.28 -15.78
N THR A 49 -3.57 -2.28 -14.97
CA THR A 49 -3.84 -0.92 -15.44
C THR A 49 -2.63 -0.29 -16.14
N SER A 50 -1.43 -0.44 -15.57
CA SER A 50 -0.19 0.02 -16.20
C SER A 50 0.08 -0.66 -17.55
N TRP A 51 -0.24 -1.96 -17.67
CA TRP A 51 -0.12 -2.69 -18.92
C TRP A 51 -1.11 -2.17 -19.98
N MET A 52 -2.36 -1.92 -19.59
CA MET A 52 -3.35 -1.31 -20.48
C MET A 52 -2.87 0.05 -20.99
N PHE A 53 -2.38 0.94 -20.11
CA PHE A 53 -1.83 2.24 -20.53
C PHE A 53 -0.66 2.10 -21.51
N HIS A 54 0.24 1.15 -21.27
CA HIS A 54 1.35 0.91 -22.20
C HIS A 54 0.86 0.45 -23.57
N LYS A 55 -0.12 -0.47 -23.61
CA LYS A 55 -0.77 -0.95 -24.84
C LYS A 55 -1.45 0.21 -25.59
N THR A 56 -2.19 1.07 -24.90
CA THR A 56 -2.83 2.26 -25.48
C THR A 56 -1.80 3.23 -26.06
N MET A 57 -0.71 3.50 -25.34
CA MET A 57 0.34 4.41 -25.83
C MET A 57 1.02 3.89 -27.11
N LEU A 58 1.34 2.60 -27.16
CA LEU A 58 1.91 1.98 -28.36
C LEU A 58 0.91 1.95 -29.53
N GLY A 59 -0.37 1.65 -29.26
CA GLY A 59 -1.44 1.71 -30.26
C GLY A 59 -1.61 3.11 -30.85
N ALA A 60 -1.60 4.14 -30.00
CA ALA A 60 -1.64 5.53 -30.44
C ALA A 60 -0.42 5.91 -31.30
N GLN A 61 0.80 5.46 -30.93
CA GLN A 61 2.00 5.67 -31.75
C GLN A 61 1.87 5.01 -33.13
N ALA A 62 1.38 3.76 -33.19
CA ALA A 62 1.13 3.08 -34.45
C ALA A 62 0.09 3.81 -35.31
N ALA A 63 -0.99 4.29 -34.69
CA ALA A 63 -2.03 5.06 -35.36
C ALA A 63 -1.48 6.37 -35.96
N LEU A 64 -0.62 7.10 -35.24
CA LEU A 64 0.04 8.31 -35.75
C LEU A 64 0.87 8.01 -37.01
N VAL A 65 1.64 6.91 -37.00
CA VAL A 65 2.41 6.48 -38.19
C VAL A 65 1.51 6.13 -39.37
N CYS A 66 0.36 5.51 -39.13
CA CYS A 66 -0.64 5.25 -40.16
C CYS A 66 -1.23 6.55 -40.73
N LEU A 67 -1.54 7.53 -39.88
CA LEU A 67 -2.08 8.83 -40.30
C LEU A 67 -1.08 9.60 -41.18
N ASP A 68 0.20 9.61 -40.82
CA ASP A 68 1.27 10.24 -41.62
C ASP A 68 1.38 9.64 -43.04
N GLN A 69 0.96 8.38 -43.21
CA GLN A 69 0.94 7.67 -44.50
C GLN A 69 -0.43 7.73 -45.21
N GLY A 70 -1.42 8.41 -44.62
CA GLY A 70 -2.78 8.49 -45.15
C GLY A 70 -3.64 7.24 -44.92
N TYR A 71 -3.19 6.28 -44.11
CA TYR A 71 -3.91 5.05 -43.79
C TYR A 71 -4.91 5.24 -42.64
N GLN A 72 -5.95 6.02 -42.89
CA GLN A 72 -6.96 6.38 -41.88
C GLN A 72 -7.71 5.18 -41.29
N ALA A 73 -8.05 4.18 -42.11
CA ALA A 73 -8.75 2.98 -41.65
C ALA A 73 -7.89 2.14 -40.68
N ALA A 74 -6.60 1.98 -41.00
CA ALA A 74 -5.65 1.28 -40.13
C ALA A 74 -5.38 2.04 -38.83
N ALA A 75 -5.29 3.37 -38.89
CA ALA A 75 -5.15 4.20 -37.70
C ALA A 75 -6.34 4.04 -36.74
N ARG A 76 -7.56 3.97 -37.29
CA ARG A 76 -8.78 3.72 -36.52
C ARG A 76 -8.75 2.36 -35.84
N GLU A 77 -8.39 1.29 -36.57
CA GLU A 77 -8.29 -0.06 -36.01
C GLU A 77 -7.30 -0.14 -34.83
N TRP A 78 -6.13 0.52 -34.94
CA TRP A 78 -5.16 0.60 -33.85
C TRP A 78 -5.70 1.32 -32.60
N LEU A 79 -6.51 2.35 -32.78
CA LEU A 79 -7.11 3.09 -31.67
C LEU A 79 -8.26 2.29 -31.04
N GLU A 80 -9.23 1.84 -31.84
CA GLU A 80 -10.41 1.09 -31.39
C GLU A 80 -10.02 -0.19 -30.64
N GLY A 81 -9.08 -0.98 -31.19
CA GLY A 81 -8.60 -2.21 -30.55
C GLY A 81 -7.87 -2.01 -29.21
N THR A 82 -7.61 -0.76 -28.81
CA THR A 82 -7.06 -0.41 -27.49
C THR A 82 -8.05 0.31 -26.57
N THR A 83 -9.17 0.81 -27.10
CA THR A 83 -10.19 1.54 -26.33
C THR A 83 -11.39 0.69 -25.93
N ASP A 84 -11.59 -0.49 -26.52
CA ASP A 84 -12.68 -1.42 -26.14
C ASP A 84 -12.67 -1.83 -24.65
N GLU A 85 -11.53 -1.66 -23.97
CA GLU A 85 -11.34 -1.95 -22.55
C GLU A 85 -11.48 -0.68 -21.66
N ALA A 86 -11.70 0.50 -22.26
CA ALA A 86 -11.83 1.76 -21.51
C ALA A 86 -13.25 1.89 -20.93
N GLY A 87 -13.36 2.00 -19.60
CA GLY A 87 -14.65 2.14 -18.90
C GLY A 87 -15.32 3.52 -19.00
N ALA A 88 -14.89 4.38 -19.93
CA ALA A 88 -15.44 5.73 -20.13
C ALA A 88 -16.10 5.81 -21.51
N GLU A 89 -17.42 6.02 -21.52
CA GLU A 89 -18.21 6.15 -22.75
C GLU A 89 -18.32 7.64 -23.15
N ILE A 90 -17.99 7.93 -24.40
CA ILE A 90 -18.17 9.26 -24.98
C ILE A 90 -19.65 9.42 -25.37
N PRO A 91 -20.32 10.53 -25.01
CA PRO A 91 -21.70 10.78 -25.44
C PRO A 91 -21.85 10.84 -26.96
N ASP A 92 -22.92 10.24 -27.50
CA ASP A 92 -23.17 10.14 -28.95
C ASP A 92 -23.30 11.52 -29.65
N ASP A 93 -23.71 12.56 -28.91
CA ASP A 93 -23.98 13.90 -29.42
C ASP A 93 -22.88 14.93 -29.12
N ILE A 94 -21.73 14.50 -28.59
CA ILE A 94 -20.63 15.40 -28.27
C ILE A 94 -20.06 16.09 -29.53
N SER A 95 -19.86 17.39 -29.47
CA SER A 95 -19.15 18.13 -30.52
C SER A 95 -17.64 18.09 -30.31
N VAL A 96 -16.87 18.31 -31.37
CA VAL A 96 -15.40 18.38 -31.30
C VAL A 96 -14.92 19.45 -30.31
N GLY A 97 -15.66 20.56 -30.16
CA GLY A 97 -15.32 21.63 -29.21
C GLY A 97 -15.49 21.24 -27.74
N GLU A 98 -16.36 20.27 -27.45
CA GLU A 98 -16.68 19.82 -26.09
C GLU A 98 -15.79 18.65 -25.62
N LEU A 99 -15.02 18.03 -26.54
CA LEU A 99 -14.16 16.88 -26.23
C LEU A 99 -13.13 17.18 -25.13
N HIS A 100 -12.59 18.41 -25.10
CA HIS A 100 -11.59 18.78 -24.10
C HIS A 100 -12.20 18.85 -22.70
N GLU A 101 -13.39 19.45 -22.58
CA GLU A 101 -14.11 19.55 -21.29
C GLU A 101 -14.58 18.18 -20.81
N TRP A 102 -15.08 17.33 -21.70
CA TRP A 102 -15.39 15.95 -21.37
C TRP A 102 -14.16 15.19 -20.90
N PHE A 103 -13.03 15.30 -21.61
CA PHE A 103 -11.77 14.65 -21.23
C PHE A 103 -11.34 15.09 -19.83
N ASP A 104 -11.29 16.39 -19.56
CA ASP A 104 -10.90 16.91 -18.25
C ASP A 104 -11.85 16.45 -17.14
N SER A 105 -13.15 16.29 -17.43
CA SER A 105 -14.12 15.74 -16.48
C SER A 105 -13.85 14.28 -16.09
N GLN A 106 -13.18 13.51 -16.96
CA GLN A 106 -12.79 12.12 -16.67
C GLN A 106 -11.50 12.03 -15.85
N MET A 107 -10.73 13.13 -15.75
CA MET A 107 -9.42 13.16 -15.08
C MET A 107 -9.53 13.50 -13.59
N VAL A 108 -10.50 12.88 -12.90
CA VAL A 108 -10.76 13.06 -11.47
C VAL A 108 -10.39 11.77 -10.73
N SER A 109 -9.52 11.87 -9.73
CA SER A 109 -9.17 10.76 -8.84
C SER A 109 -10.37 10.32 -8.00
N ASN A 110 -10.34 9.08 -7.47
CA ASN A 110 -11.38 8.53 -6.60
C ASN A 110 -11.68 9.37 -5.33
N ASP A 111 -10.79 10.29 -4.94
CA ASP A 111 -10.98 11.23 -3.83
C ASP A 111 -11.59 12.57 -4.23
N GLY A 112 -12.03 12.72 -5.49
CA GLY A 112 -12.67 13.93 -6.02
C GLY A 112 -11.70 15.07 -6.34
N LYS A 113 -10.39 14.84 -6.27
CA LYS A 113 -9.37 15.81 -6.69
C LYS A 113 -8.99 15.59 -8.15
N SER A 114 -8.75 16.67 -8.88
CA SER A 114 -8.15 16.61 -10.21
C SER A 114 -6.67 16.24 -10.06
N GLY A 115 -6.30 15.03 -10.48
CA GLY A 115 -4.90 14.65 -10.64
C GLY A 115 -4.43 13.37 -9.93
N PHE A 116 -3.25 12.93 -10.35
CA PHE A 116 -2.51 11.82 -9.77
C PHE A 116 -2.11 12.14 -8.32
N LEU A 117 -2.23 11.17 -7.42
CA LEU A 117 -1.68 11.27 -6.07
C LEU A 117 -0.17 11.55 -6.16
N THR A 118 0.33 12.46 -5.32
CA THR A 118 1.78 12.52 -5.08
C THR A 118 2.26 11.21 -4.46
N ARG A 119 3.57 10.90 -4.56
CA ARG A 119 4.16 9.72 -3.92
C ARG A 119 3.81 9.64 -2.42
N ALA A 120 3.84 10.79 -1.74
CA ALA A 120 3.54 10.86 -0.31
C ALA A 120 2.05 10.55 -0.01
N GLU A 121 1.13 11.10 -0.82
CA GLU A 121 -0.31 10.82 -0.68
C GLU A 121 -0.64 9.36 -1.00
N ALA A 122 -0.01 8.78 -2.02
CA ALA A 122 -0.16 7.36 -2.35
C ALA A 122 0.39 6.47 -1.22
N GLU A 123 1.54 6.81 -0.65
CA GLU A 123 2.11 6.08 0.48
C GLU A 123 1.20 6.13 1.71
N GLU A 124 0.62 7.29 2.01
CA GLU A 124 -0.31 7.44 3.13
C GLU A 124 -1.62 6.67 2.91
N ALA A 125 -2.17 6.72 1.69
CA ALA A 125 -3.34 5.92 1.33
C ALA A 125 -3.09 4.41 1.50
N ILE A 126 -1.91 3.93 1.11
CA ILE A 126 -1.50 2.53 1.28
C ILE A 126 -1.37 2.19 2.78
N LYS A 127 -0.74 3.06 3.58
CA LYS A 127 -0.60 2.85 5.04
C LYS A 127 -1.97 2.73 5.73
N MET A 128 -2.93 3.57 5.34
CA MET A 128 -4.29 3.53 5.86
C MET A 128 -5.02 2.24 5.46
N ALA A 129 -4.76 1.71 4.27
CA ALA A 129 -5.39 0.48 3.79
C ALA A 129 -4.79 -0.81 4.40
N CYS A 130 -3.61 -0.74 5.01
CA CYS A 130 -2.90 -1.88 5.61
C CYS A 130 -2.48 -1.59 7.06
N PRO A 131 -3.43 -1.41 7.98
CA PRO A 131 -3.16 -0.95 9.34
C PRO A 131 -2.37 -1.96 10.18
N ALA A 132 -2.47 -3.27 9.90
CA ALA A 132 -1.73 -4.28 10.65
C ALA A 132 -0.24 -4.26 10.27
N THR A 133 0.07 -4.10 8.99
CA THR A 133 1.44 -3.89 8.49
C THR A 133 2.05 -2.61 9.05
N SER A 134 1.28 -1.51 9.02
CA SER A 134 1.70 -0.23 9.60
C SER A 134 2.01 -0.32 11.10
N ALA A 135 1.13 -0.98 11.86
CA ALA A 135 1.32 -1.21 13.29
C ALA A 135 2.55 -2.09 13.59
N TYR A 136 2.78 -3.13 12.77
CA TYR A 136 3.95 -4.00 12.89
C TYR A 136 5.27 -3.24 12.68
N LEU A 137 5.36 -2.41 11.64
CA LEU A 137 6.53 -1.56 11.39
C LEU A 137 6.77 -0.55 12.51
N ALA A 138 5.72 0.04 13.06
CA ALA A 138 5.82 0.93 14.21
C ALA A 138 6.32 0.18 15.47
N GLY A 139 5.89 -1.08 15.64
CA GLY A 139 6.41 -1.99 16.67
C GLY A 139 7.91 -2.21 16.56
N ILE A 140 8.42 -2.57 15.37
CA ILE A 140 9.86 -2.75 15.13
C ILE A 140 10.65 -1.47 15.45
N LYS A 141 10.13 -0.30 15.04
CA LYS A 141 10.78 0.98 15.35
C LYS A 141 10.84 1.22 16.86
N ALA A 142 9.77 0.91 17.59
CA ALA A 142 9.75 1.01 19.04
C ALA A 142 10.72 0.03 19.71
N ASP A 143 10.75 -1.23 19.25
CA ASP A 143 11.70 -2.26 19.74
C ASP A 143 13.14 -1.75 19.57
N GLY A 144 13.49 -1.19 18.41
CA GLY A 144 14.82 -0.65 18.17
C GLY A 144 15.21 0.52 19.08
N VAL A 145 14.25 1.39 19.44
CA VAL A 145 14.49 2.49 20.41
C VAL A 145 14.72 1.92 21.81
N GLU A 146 13.92 0.94 22.23
CA GLU A 146 14.02 0.28 23.53
C GLU A 146 15.32 -0.53 23.66
N GLU A 147 15.73 -1.26 22.62
CA GLU A 147 17.01 -1.96 22.54
C GLU A 147 18.19 -0.99 22.60
N TRP A 148 18.12 0.13 21.85
CA TRP A 148 19.14 1.17 21.89
C TRP A 148 19.27 1.75 23.29
N VAL A 149 18.17 2.08 23.97
CA VAL A 149 18.17 2.54 25.37
C VAL A 149 18.80 1.50 26.30
N SER A 150 18.43 0.22 26.13
CA SER A 150 18.91 -0.88 26.96
C SER A 150 20.41 -1.12 26.81
N SER A 151 20.95 -0.97 25.59
CA SER A 151 22.38 -1.15 25.29
C SER A 151 23.32 -0.19 26.04
N ARG A 152 22.76 0.84 26.68
CA ARG A 152 23.53 1.90 27.35
C ARG A 152 23.92 1.58 28.78
N ASP A 153 23.45 0.46 29.35
CA ASP A 153 23.75 0.01 30.72
C ASP A 153 23.63 1.14 31.76
N GLY A 154 22.62 2.00 31.63
CA GLY A 154 22.38 3.12 32.55
C GLY A 154 23.31 4.33 32.43
N ARG A 155 24.18 4.40 31.40
CA ARG A 155 25.16 5.50 31.20
C ARG A 155 24.58 6.78 30.57
N TRP A 156 23.28 6.88 30.32
CA TRP A 156 22.65 8.02 29.63
C TRP A 156 21.66 8.75 30.54
N ASN A 157 21.79 10.07 30.65
CA ASN A 157 21.12 10.86 31.69
C ASN A 157 20.36 12.10 31.17
N GLY A 158 20.09 12.19 29.86
CA GLY A 158 19.41 13.35 29.27
C GLY A 158 18.08 13.04 28.60
N THR A 159 18.03 12.00 27.75
CA THR A 159 16.88 11.78 26.85
C THR A 159 16.30 10.35 26.91
N THR A 160 16.70 9.53 27.89
CA THR A 160 16.19 8.14 28.04
C THR A 160 14.67 8.10 28.15
N GLU A 161 14.12 8.94 29.02
CA GLU A 161 12.68 8.99 29.28
C GLU A 161 11.90 9.45 28.03
N GLU A 162 12.45 10.40 27.29
CA GLU A 162 11.87 10.90 26.04
C GLU A 162 11.90 9.85 24.93
N ALA A 163 13.01 9.10 24.82
CA ALA A 163 13.13 7.99 23.87
C ALA A 163 12.11 6.88 24.18
N LEU A 164 11.94 6.51 25.45
CA LEU A 164 10.93 5.52 25.85
C LEU A 164 9.49 6.02 25.64
N LYS A 165 9.22 7.31 25.87
CA LYS A 165 7.93 7.93 25.54
C LYS A 165 7.67 7.89 24.03
N PHE A 166 8.68 8.15 23.21
CA PHE A 166 8.59 8.06 21.76
C PHE A 166 8.32 6.61 21.30
N ALA A 167 9.03 5.61 21.82
CA ALA A 167 8.75 4.20 21.55
C ALA A 167 7.30 3.82 21.90
N ALA A 168 6.80 4.27 23.06
CA ALA A 168 5.42 4.05 23.47
C ALA A 168 4.39 4.76 22.55
N GLN A 169 4.72 5.92 21.99
CA GLN A 169 3.89 6.61 20.99
C GLN A 169 3.82 5.84 19.68
N LEU A 170 4.97 5.34 19.19
CA LEU A 170 5.05 4.52 17.99
C LEU A 170 4.15 3.27 18.11
N ARG A 171 4.18 2.57 19.24
CA ARG A 171 3.31 1.39 19.48
C ARG A 171 1.81 1.71 19.50
N LYS A 172 1.44 2.96 19.80
CA LYS A 172 0.04 3.43 19.77
C LYS A 172 -0.39 3.91 18.38
N GLY A 173 0.50 3.87 17.39
CA GLY A 173 0.22 4.37 16.04
C GLY A 173 0.13 5.90 15.96
N ALA A 174 0.62 6.62 16.97
CA ALA A 174 0.75 8.07 16.88
C ALA A 174 1.98 8.37 16.00
N SER A 175 1.75 9.02 14.85
CA SER A 175 2.84 9.58 14.04
C SER A 175 3.48 10.77 14.78
N GLU A 176 4.72 11.12 14.38
CA GLU A 176 5.40 12.37 14.74
C GLU A 176 4.50 13.61 14.60
#